data_AF-A0A964NB94-F1
#
_entry.id   AF-A0A964NB94-F1
#
_cell.length_a   1.000
_cell.length_b   1.000
_cell.length_c   1.000
_cell.angle_alpha   90.00
_cell.angle_beta   90.00
_cell.angle_gamma   90.00
#
_symmetry.space_group_name_H-M   'P 1'
#
loop_
_entity.id
_entity.type
_entity.pdbx_description
1 polymer ?
#
loop_
_entity_poly.entity_id
_entity_poly.type
_entity_poly.pdbx_seq_one_letter_code
_entity_poly.pdbx_strand_id
1 'polypeptide(L)'
;MKRHRRPMRANLKPPGSCAFCGAAGNLTKEHVLPSWLSSVFPGGPADSHVDAQIRWQSGAHGVNAKRKPGRSLTRKVRAVYANCNSGWLSRLEHQVKPCLQALVRGQPLVLDQEVQRLLAAWIAKTSMVADRVRPELAAMPIEHRQFLMNRHEPPNGWSVWMARNSGRAWKHAVYHGTGAMHPAVLDPSSGTLARNVQSTSFGIGSLLLIASAHRWNRCFWK
;
A
#
# COMPACT_ATOMS: atom_id res chain seq x y z
N MET A 1 34.32 -1.25 -35.80
CA MET A 1 33.45 -2.27 -35.15
C MET A 1 33.54 -2.16 -33.63
N LYS A 2 32.53 -1.58 -32.94
CA LYS A 2 32.49 -1.55 -31.47
C LYS A 2 31.94 -2.88 -30.96
N ARG A 3 32.77 -3.69 -30.30
CA ARG A 3 32.34 -4.93 -29.62
C ARG A 3 31.55 -4.55 -28.36
N HIS A 4 30.25 -4.80 -28.34
CA HIS A 4 29.45 -4.74 -27.12
C HIS A 4 29.89 -5.86 -26.16
N ARG A 5 30.56 -5.50 -25.07
CA ARG A 5 30.82 -6.43 -23.95
C ARG A 5 29.48 -6.77 -23.28
N ARG A 6 29.04 -8.04 -23.39
CA ARG A 6 27.96 -8.57 -22.56
C ARG A 6 28.44 -8.61 -21.10
N PRO A 7 27.69 -8.09 -20.12
CA PRO A 7 28.08 -8.15 -18.72
C PRO A 7 28.13 -9.61 -18.22
N MET A 8 29.15 -9.92 -17.42
CA MET A 8 29.37 -11.23 -16.77
C MET A 8 28.17 -11.59 -15.87
N ARG A 9 27.72 -12.86 -15.94
CA ARG A 9 26.54 -13.40 -15.20
C ARG A 9 26.59 -13.23 -13.67
N ALA A 10 27.75 -12.89 -13.09
CA ALA A 10 27.96 -12.74 -11.64
C ALA A 10 27.30 -11.49 -11.01
N ASN A 11 26.90 -10.50 -11.82
CA ASN A 11 26.30 -9.23 -11.33
C ASN A 11 24.79 -9.11 -11.54
N LEU A 12 24.11 -10.20 -11.92
CA LEU A 12 22.65 -10.18 -12.02
C LEU A 12 22.07 -10.18 -10.61
N LYS A 13 21.42 -9.08 -10.21
CA LYS A 13 20.57 -9.07 -9.01
C LYS A 13 19.63 -10.27 -9.09
N PRO A 14 19.49 -11.06 -8.01
CA PRO A 14 18.56 -12.19 -8.02
C PRO A 14 17.17 -11.68 -8.44
N PRO A 15 16.42 -12.46 -9.24
CA PRO A 15 15.09 -12.06 -9.66
C PRO A 15 14.23 -11.80 -8.41
N GLY A 16 13.56 -10.65 -8.39
CA GLY A 16 12.69 -10.32 -7.27
C GLY A 16 11.54 -11.33 -7.13
N SER A 17 11.07 -11.50 -5.89
CA SER A 17 9.90 -12.32 -5.57
C SER A 17 8.63 -11.48 -5.60
N CYS A 18 7.52 -12.09 -6.02
CA CYS A 18 6.22 -11.43 -5.96
C CYS A 18 5.84 -11.11 -4.51
N ALA A 19 5.40 -9.88 -4.27
CA ALA A 19 4.94 -9.44 -2.96
C ALA A 19 3.77 -10.28 -2.42
N PHE A 20 2.94 -10.85 -3.29
CA PHE A 20 1.75 -11.61 -2.89
C PHE A 20 2.00 -13.11 -2.85
N CYS A 21 2.32 -13.73 -3.99
CA CYS A 21 2.47 -15.19 -4.04
C CYS A 21 3.87 -15.70 -3.69
N GLY A 22 4.87 -14.83 -3.52
CA GLY A 22 6.26 -15.22 -3.24
C GLY A 22 7.02 -15.81 -4.44
N ALA A 23 6.35 -16.11 -5.56
CA ALA A 23 6.98 -16.68 -6.73
C ALA A 23 8.09 -15.77 -7.28
N ALA A 24 9.24 -16.36 -7.60
CA ALA A 24 10.33 -15.68 -8.29
C ALA A 24 10.00 -15.50 -9.77
N GLY A 25 10.38 -14.37 -10.36
CA GLY A 25 10.22 -14.18 -11.80
C GLY A 25 10.26 -12.73 -12.24
N ASN A 26 9.77 -12.50 -13.47
CA ASN A 26 9.68 -11.16 -14.03
C ASN A 26 8.56 -10.37 -13.37
N LEU A 27 8.93 -9.52 -12.42
CA LEU A 27 8.01 -8.60 -11.76
C LEU A 27 7.54 -7.51 -12.73
N THR A 28 6.23 -7.29 -12.77
CA THR A 28 5.55 -6.18 -13.43
C THR A 28 5.53 -4.94 -12.54
N LYS A 29 5.24 -3.79 -13.15
CA LYS A 29 5.00 -2.52 -12.43
C LYS A 29 3.52 -2.45 -12.06
N GLU A 30 3.23 -2.52 -10.77
CA GLU A 30 1.88 -2.33 -10.24
C GLU A 30 1.72 -0.88 -9.77
N HIS A 31 0.55 -0.29 -10.02
CA HIS A 31 0.25 1.04 -9.52
C HIS A 31 -0.15 0.97 -8.04
N VAL A 32 0.35 1.90 -7.21
CA VAL A 32 -0.10 2.00 -5.81
C VAL A 32 -1.59 2.36 -5.76
N LEU A 33 -1.98 3.37 -6.54
CA LEU A 33 -3.37 3.70 -6.79
C LEU A 33 -3.66 3.45 -8.28
N PRO A 34 -4.73 2.73 -8.63
CA PRO A 34 -5.06 2.38 -10.01
C PRO A 34 -5.03 3.58 -10.95
N SER A 35 -4.50 3.39 -12.16
CA SER A 35 -4.37 4.47 -13.15
C SER A 35 -5.71 5.10 -13.53
N TRP A 36 -6.79 4.31 -13.55
CA TRP A 36 -8.14 4.79 -13.87
C TRP A 36 -8.69 5.77 -12.84
N LEU A 37 -8.17 5.85 -11.61
CA LEU A 37 -8.60 6.88 -10.65
C LEU A 37 -8.25 8.30 -11.13
N SER A 38 -7.23 8.43 -11.98
CA SER A 38 -6.86 9.72 -12.56
C SER A 38 -7.92 10.32 -13.49
N SER A 39 -8.81 9.49 -14.08
CA SER A 39 -9.94 10.00 -14.88
C SER A 39 -11.15 10.39 -14.03
N VAL A 40 -11.23 9.90 -12.80
CA VAL A 40 -12.33 10.17 -11.86
C VAL A 40 -12.06 11.46 -11.10
N PHE A 41 -10.80 11.69 -10.75
CA PHE A 41 -10.35 12.88 -10.04
C PHE A 41 -9.09 13.43 -10.72
N PRO A 42 -9.25 14.23 -11.79
CA PRO A 42 -8.13 14.84 -12.50
C PRO A 42 -7.47 15.87 -11.60
N GLY A 43 -6.23 15.58 -11.18
CA GLY A 43 -5.43 16.53 -10.39
C GLY A 43 -5.04 17.78 -11.19
N GLY A 44 -4.83 18.90 -10.50
CA GLY A 44 -4.29 20.14 -11.04
C GLY A 44 -2.75 20.19 -11.06
N PRO A 45 -2.15 21.15 -11.78
CA PRO A 45 -0.69 21.29 -11.91
C PRO A 45 0.04 21.58 -10.58
N ALA A 46 -0.68 22.11 -9.59
CA ALA A 46 -0.16 22.47 -8.27
C ALA A 46 -0.24 21.32 -7.24
N ASP A 47 -0.69 20.13 -7.65
CA ASP A 47 -0.86 19.01 -6.73
C ASP A 47 0.48 18.45 -6.27
N SER A 48 0.52 18.20 -4.96
CA SER A 48 1.65 17.61 -4.25
C SER A 48 1.12 16.60 -3.28
N HIS A 49 1.84 15.50 -3.08
CA HIS A 49 1.53 14.54 -2.03
C HIS A 49 2.57 14.65 -0.91
N VAL A 50 2.13 14.32 0.31
CA VAL A 50 3.00 14.22 1.48
C VAL A 50 3.35 12.75 1.67
N ASP A 51 4.58 12.38 1.34
CA ASP A 51 5.15 11.07 1.69
C ASP A 51 5.78 11.23 3.07
N ALA A 52 5.12 10.69 4.09
CA ALA A 52 5.55 10.87 5.46
C ALA A 52 5.59 9.54 6.19
N GLN A 53 6.69 9.37 6.92
CA GLN A 53 7.03 8.20 7.68
C GLN A 53 7.16 8.61 9.15
N ILE A 54 6.31 8.06 10.02
CA ILE A 54 6.49 8.19 11.47
C ILE A 54 7.25 6.97 11.99
N ARG A 55 8.38 7.22 12.64
CA ARG A 55 9.05 6.26 13.52
C ARG A 55 8.55 6.49 14.94
N TRP A 56 7.78 5.54 15.45
CA TRP A 56 7.47 5.44 16.88
C TRP A 56 8.53 4.55 17.53
N GLN A 57 9.27 5.08 18.50
CA GLN A 57 10.17 4.32 19.38
C GLN A 57 9.98 4.85 20.80
N SER A 58 10.07 3.99 21.83
CA SER A 58 10.00 4.43 23.22
C SER A 58 11.00 5.56 23.47
N GLY A 59 10.52 6.73 23.90
CA GLY A 59 11.33 7.92 24.17
C GLY A 59 11.82 8.73 22.95
N ALA A 60 11.49 8.34 21.71
CA ALA A 60 11.88 9.09 20.52
C ALA A 60 10.82 9.01 19.40
N HIS A 61 10.35 10.16 18.96
CA HIS A 61 9.45 10.30 17.81
C HIS A 61 10.16 11.04 16.69
N GLY A 62 10.28 10.37 15.53
CA GLY A 62 10.82 10.97 14.32
C GLY A 62 9.77 10.97 13.22
N VAL A 63 9.32 12.15 12.79
CA VAL A 63 8.49 12.30 11.59
C VAL A 63 9.38 12.74 10.45
N ASN A 64 9.60 11.88 9.46
CA ASN A 64 10.21 12.30 8.20
C ASN A 64 9.10 12.49 7.17
N ALA A 65 8.60 13.72 7.06
CA ALA A 65 7.60 14.11 6.08
C ALA A 65 8.28 14.90 4.95
N LYS A 66 8.14 14.43 3.71
CA LYS A 66 8.60 15.17 2.54
C LYS A 66 7.41 15.43 1.61
N ARG A 67 7.15 16.71 1.33
CA ARG A 67 6.25 17.12 0.26
C ARG A 67 6.95 16.86 -1.07
N LYS A 68 6.33 16.05 -1.93
CA LYS A 68 6.88 15.74 -3.25
C LYS A 68 6.01 16.40 -4.33
N PRO A 69 6.62 17.05 -5.34
CA PRO A 69 5.89 17.57 -6.49
C PRO A 69 5.30 16.40 -7.29
N GLY A 70 4.08 16.57 -7.80
CA GLY A 70 3.39 15.57 -8.62
C GLY A 70 2.43 14.67 -7.84
N ARG A 71 1.63 13.91 -8.61
CA ARG A 71 0.49 13.12 -8.13
C ARG A 71 0.93 11.84 -7.42
N SER A 72 0.27 11.48 -6.33
CA SER A 72 0.42 10.15 -5.71
C SER A 72 -0.04 9.00 -6.62
N LEU A 73 -0.99 9.28 -7.52
CA LEU A 73 -1.60 8.35 -8.48
C LEU A 73 -0.61 7.76 -9.52
N THR A 74 0.54 8.40 -9.75
CA THR A 74 1.52 7.91 -10.74
C THR A 74 2.54 6.93 -10.16
N ARG A 75 2.53 6.74 -8.83
CA ARG A 75 3.50 5.89 -8.14
C ARG A 75 3.29 4.43 -8.52
N LYS A 76 4.33 3.80 -9.09
CA LYS A 76 4.35 2.37 -9.41
C LYS A 76 5.45 1.66 -8.64
N VAL A 77 5.21 0.41 -8.28
CA VAL A 77 6.18 -0.49 -7.62
C VAL A 77 6.41 -1.71 -8.50
N ARG A 78 7.67 -2.13 -8.63
CA ARG A 78 8.01 -3.36 -9.35
C ARG A 78 8.03 -4.54 -8.39
N ALA A 79 6.84 -5.01 -8.00
CA ALA A 79 6.67 -5.93 -6.87
C ALA A 79 5.70 -7.10 -7.13
N VAL A 80 5.03 -7.14 -8.28
CA VAL A 80 3.95 -8.11 -8.53
C VAL A 80 4.30 -8.96 -9.75
N TYR A 81 4.07 -10.27 -9.68
CA TYR A 81 4.24 -11.16 -10.82
C TYR A 81 3.03 -11.08 -11.77
N ALA A 82 3.25 -11.33 -13.07
CA ALA A 82 2.24 -11.15 -14.11
C ALA A 82 0.89 -11.83 -13.77
N ASN A 83 0.90 -13.09 -13.33
CA ASN A 83 -0.32 -13.83 -13.01
C ASN A 83 -1.11 -13.25 -11.83
N CYS A 84 -0.43 -12.72 -10.81
CA CYS A 84 -1.10 -12.00 -9.72
C CYS A 84 -1.73 -10.71 -10.23
N ASN A 85 -0.98 -9.98 -11.06
CA ASN A 85 -1.37 -8.68 -11.60
C ASN A 85 -2.60 -8.79 -12.52
N SER A 86 -2.56 -9.67 -13.52
CA SER A 86 -3.68 -9.90 -14.45
C SER A 86 -4.78 -10.79 -13.88
N GLY A 87 -4.52 -11.50 -12.79
CA GLY A 87 -5.47 -12.37 -12.13
C GLY A 87 -6.33 -11.66 -11.08
N TRP A 88 -6.12 -12.03 -9.82
CA TRP A 88 -6.99 -11.58 -8.72
C TRP A 88 -6.91 -10.08 -8.47
N LEU A 89 -5.74 -9.44 -8.67
CA LEU A 89 -5.61 -7.98 -8.52
C LEU A 89 -6.49 -7.25 -9.53
N SER A 90 -6.40 -7.62 -10.81
CA SER A 90 -7.24 -7.02 -11.85
C SER A 90 -8.72 -7.26 -11.60
N ARG A 91 -9.13 -8.47 -11.17
CA ARG A 91 -10.54 -8.75 -10.84
C ARG A 91 -11.04 -7.89 -9.67
N LEU A 92 -10.26 -7.79 -8.60
CA LEU A 92 -10.59 -6.95 -7.44
C LEU A 92 -10.74 -5.48 -7.87
N GLU A 93 -9.83 -4.97 -8.68
CA GLU A 93 -9.93 -3.59 -9.19
C GLU A 93 -11.18 -3.35 -10.03
N HIS A 94 -11.55 -4.29 -10.91
CA HIS A 94 -12.77 -4.18 -11.71
C HIS A 94 -14.03 -4.15 -10.83
N GLN A 95 -14.09 -4.99 -9.80
CA GLN A 95 -15.23 -5.08 -8.89
C GLN A 95 -15.42 -3.79 -8.07
N VAL A 96 -14.35 -3.20 -7.54
CA VAL A 96 -14.47 -1.98 -6.70
C VAL A 96 -14.61 -0.68 -7.49
N LYS A 97 -14.25 -0.68 -8.77
CA LYS A 97 -14.22 0.51 -9.62
C LYS A 97 -15.50 1.36 -9.56
N PRO A 98 -16.72 0.81 -9.73
CA PRO A 98 -17.94 1.63 -9.67
C PRO A 98 -18.15 2.24 -8.28
N CYS A 99 -17.92 1.48 -7.21
CA CYS A 99 -18.06 1.96 -5.83
C CYS A 99 -17.08 3.11 -5.53
N LEU A 100 -15.79 2.92 -5.85
CA LEU A 100 -14.77 3.94 -5.64
C LEU A 100 -15.03 5.19 -6.49
N GLN A 101 -15.55 5.04 -7.71
CA GLN A 101 -15.93 6.17 -8.55
C GLN A 101 -17.00 7.04 -7.90
N ALA A 102 -18.03 6.44 -7.33
CA ALA A 102 -19.06 7.17 -6.60
C ALA A 102 -18.48 7.87 -5.36
N LEU A 103 -17.73 7.13 -4.54
CA LEU A 103 -17.18 7.63 -3.27
C LEU A 103 -16.17 8.76 -3.46
N VAL A 104 -15.26 8.65 -4.44
CA VAL A 104 -14.26 9.69 -4.74
C VAL A 104 -14.92 10.99 -5.20
N ARG A 105 -16.06 10.89 -5.91
CA ARG A 105 -16.88 12.04 -6.32
C ARG A 105 -17.79 12.57 -5.20
N GLY A 106 -17.82 11.90 -4.05
CA GLY A 106 -18.71 12.25 -2.94
C GLY A 106 -20.19 11.94 -3.21
N GLN A 107 -20.47 11.02 -4.14
CA GLN A 107 -21.82 10.56 -4.42
C GLN A 107 -22.30 9.59 -3.32
N PRO A 108 -23.60 9.56 -3.01
CA PRO A 108 -24.17 8.58 -2.09
C PRO A 108 -23.94 7.15 -2.61
N LEU A 109 -23.59 6.24 -1.70
CA LEU A 109 -23.44 4.82 -1.98
C LEU A 109 -23.92 4.03 -0.77
N VAL A 110 -24.76 3.03 -0.98
CA VAL A 110 -25.14 2.07 0.06
C VAL A 110 -23.96 1.12 0.27
N LEU A 111 -23.45 1.08 1.49
CA LEU A 111 -22.37 0.19 1.90
C LEU A 111 -22.97 -1.07 2.51
N ASP A 112 -23.55 -1.94 1.68
CA ASP A 112 -23.93 -3.27 2.13
C ASP A 112 -22.70 -4.12 2.49
N GLN A 113 -22.93 -5.31 3.04
CA GLN A 113 -21.85 -6.18 3.51
C GLN A 113 -20.86 -6.57 2.40
N GLU A 114 -21.33 -6.78 1.17
CA GLU A 114 -20.47 -7.19 0.06
C GLU A 114 -19.63 -6.02 -0.45
N VAL A 115 -20.22 -4.83 -0.58
CA VAL A 115 -19.50 -3.60 -0.92
C VAL A 115 -18.44 -3.29 0.14
N GLN A 116 -18.78 -3.43 1.42
CA GLN A 116 -17.82 -3.25 2.51
C GLN A 116 -16.66 -4.24 2.42
N ARG A 117 -16.94 -5.53 2.17
CA ARG A 117 -15.92 -6.59 2.02
C ARG A 117 -14.98 -6.30 0.85
N LEU A 118 -15.54 -5.93 -0.31
CA LEU A 118 -14.78 -5.58 -1.51
C LEU A 118 -13.89 -4.35 -1.29
N LEU A 119 -14.45 -3.27 -0.73
CA LEU A 119 -13.68 -2.06 -0.42
C LEU A 119 -12.60 -2.33 0.62
N ALA A 120 -12.90 -3.11 1.67
CA ALA A 120 -11.93 -3.48 2.70
C ALA A 120 -10.75 -4.26 2.10
N ALA A 121 -11.02 -5.26 1.27
CA ALA A 121 -10.00 -6.02 0.55
C ALA A 121 -9.14 -5.11 -0.34
N TRP A 122 -9.76 -4.20 -1.07
CA TRP A 122 -9.04 -3.27 -1.93
C TRP A 122 -8.21 -2.25 -1.15
N ILE A 123 -8.71 -1.72 -0.03
CA ILE A 123 -7.96 -0.82 0.85
C ILE A 123 -6.72 -1.53 1.41
N ALA A 124 -6.89 -2.76 1.91
CA ALA A 124 -5.78 -3.58 2.38
C ALA A 124 -4.77 -3.85 1.26
N LYS A 125 -5.24 -4.24 0.07
CA LYS A 125 -4.38 -4.45 -1.13
C LYS A 125 -3.54 -3.22 -1.41
N THR A 126 -4.18 -2.06 -1.49
CA THR A 126 -3.57 -0.79 -1.85
C THR A 126 -2.52 -0.38 -0.82
N SER A 127 -2.81 -0.56 0.47
CA SER A 127 -1.87 -0.36 1.57
C SER A 127 -0.67 -1.32 1.49
N MET A 128 -0.90 -2.61 1.18
CA MET A 128 0.18 -3.60 1.00
C MET A 128 1.06 -3.29 -0.21
N VAL A 129 0.51 -2.74 -1.30
CA VAL A 129 1.28 -2.28 -2.46
C VAL A 129 2.07 -1.01 -2.12
N ALA A 130 1.48 -0.06 -1.37
CA ALA A 130 2.18 1.14 -0.90
C ALA A 130 3.40 0.81 -0.04
N ASP A 131 3.30 -0.20 0.83
CA ASP A 131 4.39 -0.75 1.65
C ASP A 131 5.55 -1.29 0.77
N ARG A 132 5.34 -1.56 -0.53
CA ARG A 132 6.40 -1.98 -1.48
C ARG A 132 7.15 -0.85 -2.14
N VAL A 133 6.87 0.41 -1.81
CA VAL A 133 7.70 1.50 -2.30
C VAL A 133 9.04 1.57 -1.56
N ARG A 134 9.05 1.21 -0.28
CA ARG A 134 10.26 1.09 0.55
C ARG A 134 10.28 -0.28 1.23
N PRO A 135 10.54 -1.36 0.48
CA PRO A 135 10.50 -2.73 1.00
C PRO A 135 11.44 -2.95 2.18
N GLU A 136 12.52 -2.18 2.30
CA GLU A 136 13.44 -2.17 3.44
C GLU A 136 12.80 -1.68 4.75
N LEU A 137 11.65 -1.01 4.67
CA LEU A 137 10.89 -0.50 5.82
C LEU A 137 9.60 -1.30 6.08
N ALA A 138 9.41 -2.40 5.35
CA ALA A 138 8.23 -3.24 5.42
C ALA A 138 7.91 -3.68 6.85
N ALA A 139 6.70 -3.36 7.32
CA ALA A 139 6.26 -3.83 8.62
C ALA A 139 5.53 -5.17 8.51
N MET A 140 4.78 -5.48 7.45
CA MET A 140 3.92 -6.68 7.44
C MET A 140 4.56 -7.87 6.72
N PRO A 141 4.42 -9.09 7.27
CA PRO A 141 5.07 -10.27 6.72
C PRO A 141 4.30 -10.77 5.47
N ILE A 142 4.84 -11.74 4.73
CA ILE A 142 4.26 -12.15 3.43
C ILE A 142 2.92 -12.88 3.58
N GLU A 143 2.73 -13.54 4.71
CA GLU A 143 1.55 -14.30 5.08
C GLU A 143 0.31 -13.41 5.08
N HIS A 144 0.44 -12.13 5.48
CA HIS A 144 -0.66 -11.16 5.40
C HIS A 144 -1.09 -10.92 3.94
N ARG A 145 -0.13 -10.82 3.01
CA ARG A 145 -0.40 -10.62 1.59
C ARG A 145 -0.96 -11.89 0.93
N GLN A 146 -0.49 -13.06 1.33
CA GLN A 146 -1.02 -14.34 0.88
C GLN A 146 -2.45 -14.58 1.39
N PHE A 147 -2.73 -14.23 2.65
CA PHE A 147 -4.09 -14.29 3.21
C PHE A 147 -5.05 -13.43 2.39
N LEU A 148 -4.70 -12.17 2.14
CA LEU A 148 -5.52 -11.28 1.32
C LEU A 148 -5.74 -11.85 -0.09
N MET A 149 -4.70 -12.37 -0.73
CA MET A 149 -4.79 -13.00 -2.05
C MET A 149 -5.75 -14.20 -2.06
N ASN A 150 -5.74 -15.02 -1.01
CA ASN A 150 -6.52 -16.26 -0.97
C ASN A 150 -7.95 -16.04 -0.47
N ARG A 151 -8.16 -15.09 0.44
CA ARG A 151 -9.45 -14.86 1.13
C ARG A 151 -10.20 -13.65 0.58
N HIS A 152 -9.53 -12.75 -0.13
CA HIS A 152 -10.08 -11.47 -0.56
C HIS A 152 -10.65 -10.66 0.61
N GLU A 153 -9.97 -10.71 1.75
CA GLU A 153 -10.31 -10.02 3.00
C GLU A 153 -9.03 -9.56 3.70
N PRO A 154 -9.05 -8.43 4.43
CA PRO A 154 -7.93 -8.05 5.29
C PRO A 154 -7.63 -9.16 6.31
N PRO A 155 -6.35 -9.52 6.53
CA PRO A 155 -6.01 -10.52 7.53
C PRO A 155 -6.22 -9.98 8.95
N ASN A 156 -6.22 -10.90 9.93
CA ASN A 156 -6.21 -10.53 11.34
C ASN A 156 -5.11 -9.50 11.64
N GLY A 157 -5.42 -8.58 12.54
CA GLY A 157 -4.55 -7.47 12.90
C GLY A 157 -4.56 -6.30 11.90
N TRP A 158 -5.43 -6.34 10.89
CA TRP A 158 -5.73 -5.20 10.03
C TRP A 158 -7.05 -4.54 10.43
N SER A 159 -7.05 -3.22 10.37
CA SER A 159 -8.25 -2.42 10.48
C SER A 159 -8.26 -1.40 9.37
N VAL A 160 -9.41 -1.30 8.70
CA VAL A 160 -9.60 -0.39 7.56
C VAL A 160 -10.77 0.52 7.87
N TRP A 161 -10.60 1.80 7.53
CA TRP A 161 -11.62 2.82 7.71
C TRP A 161 -11.74 3.62 6.44
N MET A 162 -12.94 4.14 6.21
CA MET A 162 -13.21 5.12 5.18
C MET A 162 -14.05 6.24 5.75
N ALA A 163 -13.79 7.45 5.27
CA ALA A 163 -14.52 8.64 5.68
C ALA A 163 -14.72 9.57 4.50
N ARG A 164 -15.76 10.39 4.57
CA ARG A 164 -15.93 11.50 3.64
C ARG A 164 -14.87 12.56 3.95
N ASN A 165 -14.15 12.98 2.92
CA ASN A 165 -13.16 14.05 2.99
C ASN A 165 -13.74 15.35 2.42
N SER A 166 -13.72 16.41 3.23
CA SER A 166 -13.97 17.80 2.78
C SER A 166 -12.68 18.66 2.81
N GLY A 167 -11.60 18.15 3.39
CA GLY A 167 -10.36 18.88 3.59
C GLY A 167 -9.52 18.99 2.32
N ARG A 168 -9.00 20.19 2.04
CA ARG A 168 -8.11 20.43 0.88
C ARG A 168 -6.80 19.65 0.97
N ALA A 169 -6.24 19.50 2.17
CA ALA A 169 -4.95 18.82 2.39
C ALA A 169 -5.00 17.32 1.99
N TRP A 170 -6.16 16.68 2.12
CA TRP A 170 -6.36 15.26 1.82
C TRP A 170 -6.99 15.02 0.44
N LYS A 171 -7.06 16.03 -0.44
CA LYS A 171 -7.55 15.79 -1.81
C LYS A 171 -6.58 14.89 -2.63
N HIS A 172 -5.28 14.99 -2.37
CA HIS A 172 -4.20 14.29 -3.08
C HIS A 172 -3.08 13.83 -2.15
N ALA A 173 -3.42 13.14 -1.05
CA ALA A 173 -2.46 12.77 -0.02
C ALA A 173 -2.28 11.25 0.06
N VAL A 174 -1.04 10.79 0.24
CA VAL A 174 -0.75 9.40 0.58
C VAL A 174 0.29 9.38 1.68
N TYR A 175 -0.18 9.12 2.89
CA TYR A 175 0.65 8.94 4.06
C TYR A 175 0.96 7.45 4.24
N HIS A 176 2.22 7.07 4.49
CA HIS A 176 2.57 5.68 4.79
C HIS A 176 3.66 5.64 5.86
N GLY A 177 3.28 5.24 7.07
CA GLY A 177 4.18 5.09 8.20
C GLY A 177 4.34 3.65 8.62
N THR A 178 5.56 3.28 9.00
CA THR A 178 5.88 1.99 9.62
C THR A 178 6.65 2.24 10.91
N GLY A 179 6.33 1.48 11.95
CA GLY A 179 6.87 1.69 13.28
C GLY A 179 7.13 0.40 14.04
N ALA A 180 7.79 0.55 15.19
CA ALA A 180 8.00 -0.51 16.16
C ALA A 180 7.27 -0.12 17.44
N MET A 181 6.28 -0.91 17.85
CA MET A 181 5.53 -0.75 19.09
C MET A 181 5.80 -1.92 20.01
N HIS A 182 5.81 -1.69 21.33
CA HIS A 182 6.11 -2.75 22.29
C HIS A 182 5.05 -3.87 22.28
N PRO A 183 5.42 -5.16 22.40
CA PRO A 183 6.78 -5.69 22.41
C PRO A 183 7.35 -5.75 20.98
N ALA A 184 8.41 -4.98 20.73
CA ALA A 184 9.17 -5.03 19.49
C ALA A 184 10.50 -5.75 19.74
N VAL A 185 10.86 -6.66 18.84
CA VAL A 185 12.11 -7.42 18.91
C VAL A 185 13.22 -6.65 18.20
N LEU A 186 14.47 -6.76 18.62
CA LEU A 186 15.60 -6.22 17.86
C LEU A 186 15.79 -7.03 16.57
N ASP A 187 15.91 -6.34 15.44
CA ASP A 187 16.35 -6.93 14.18
C ASP A 187 17.85 -7.25 14.28
N PRO A 188 18.25 -8.53 14.23
CA PRO A 188 19.65 -8.94 14.40
C PRO A 188 20.59 -8.34 13.36
N SER A 189 20.07 -7.99 12.17
CA SER A 189 20.89 -7.47 11.06
C SER A 189 21.18 -5.97 11.18
N SER A 190 20.27 -5.21 11.80
CA SER A 190 20.37 -3.75 11.89
C SER A 190 20.61 -3.24 13.31
N GLY A 191 20.41 -4.07 14.33
CA GLY A 191 20.45 -3.66 15.74
C GLY A 191 19.33 -2.68 16.12
N THR A 192 18.34 -2.47 15.23
CA THR A 192 17.20 -1.58 15.47
C THR A 192 15.94 -2.38 15.79
N LEU A 193 14.94 -1.77 16.44
CA LEU A 193 13.67 -2.46 16.68
C LEU A 193 13.00 -2.84 15.36
N ALA A 194 12.68 -4.12 15.21
CA ALA A 194 11.94 -4.66 14.09
C ALA A 194 10.55 -4.01 14.04
N ARG A 195 10.18 -3.55 12.85
CA ARG A 195 8.88 -2.90 12.62
C ARG A 195 7.78 -3.94 12.70
N ASN A 196 6.75 -3.63 13.47
CA ASN A 196 5.61 -4.52 13.71
C ASN A 196 4.26 -3.82 13.55
N VAL A 197 4.24 -2.54 13.19
CA VAL A 197 3.04 -1.78 12.86
C VAL A 197 3.21 -0.97 11.58
N GLN A 198 2.12 -0.80 10.83
CA GLN A 198 2.03 0.14 9.72
C GLN A 198 0.70 0.87 9.73
N SER A 199 0.70 2.08 9.18
CA SER A 199 -0.53 2.81 8.86
C SER A 199 -0.37 3.51 7.53
N THR A 200 -1.37 3.37 6.67
CA THR A 200 -1.42 4.01 5.36
C THR A 200 -2.73 4.79 5.23
N SER A 201 -2.64 6.07 4.89
CA SER A 201 -3.79 6.92 4.64
C SER A 201 -3.77 7.43 3.20
N PHE A 202 -4.88 7.25 2.48
CA PHE A 202 -5.08 7.76 1.13
C PHE A 202 -6.20 8.78 1.13
N GLY A 203 -5.88 10.01 0.74
CA GLY A 203 -6.84 11.05 0.45
C GLY A 203 -7.01 11.21 -1.06
N ILE A 204 -8.22 10.96 -1.56
CA ILE A 204 -8.56 10.92 -2.99
C ILE A 204 -9.91 11.63 -3.19
N GLY A 205 -9.87 12.88 -3.64
CA GLY A 205 -11.08 13.68 -3.83
C GLY A 205 -11.88 13.82 -2.52
N SER A 206 -13.13 13.34 -2.54
CA SER A 206 -14.04 13.34 -1.38
C SER A 206 -13.92 12.11 -0.49
N LEU A 207 -12.91 11.27 -0.69
CA LEU A 207 -12.71 10.03 0.06
C LEU A 207 -11.38 10.04 0.83
N LEU A 208 -11.44 9.74 2.12
CA LEU A 208 -10.30 9.41 2.96
C LEU A 208 -10.36 7.91 3.29
N LEU A 209 -9.26 7.21 3.07
CA LEU A 209 -9.10 5.78 3.38
C LEU A 209 -7.94 5.62 4.33
N ILE A 210 -8.09 4.80 5.35
CA ILE A 210 -7.05 4.50 6.32
C ILE A 210 -6.95 2.99 6.48
N ALA A 211 -5.74 2.46 6.46
CA ALA A 211 -5.44 1.06 6.74
C ALA A 211 -4.34 1.02 7.80
N SER A 212 -4.65 0.51 8.98
CA SER A 212 -3.67 0.22 10.02
C SER A 212 -3.48 -1.29 10.12
N ALA A 213 -2.26 -1.73 10.38
CA ALA A 213 -1.96 -3.14 10.56
C ALA A 213 -0.87 -3.37 11.59
N HIS A 214 -0.94 -4.52 12.25
CA HIS A 214 0.04 -4.96 13.23
C HIS A 214 0.31 -6.46 13.14
N ARG A 215 1.40 -6.94 13.76
CA ARG A 215 1.83 -8.34 13.73
C ARG A 215 1.30 -9.21 14.88
N TRP A 216 0.63 -8.64 15.87
CA TRP A 216 0.15 -9.41 17.02
C TRP A 216 -1.03 -10.30 16.65
N ASN A 217 -0.94 -11.58 17.00
CA ASN A 217 -1.98 -12.58 16.74
C ASN A 217 -3.20 -12.43 17.67
N ARG A 218 -3.15 -11.53 18.66
CA ARG A 218 -4.23 -11.27 19.62
C ARG A 218 -4.28 -9.78 19.95
N CYS A 219 -5.34 -9.09 19.54
CA CYS A 219 -5.77 -7.84 20.17
C CYS A 219 -6.70 -8.17 21.33
N PHE A 220 -6.47 -7.57 22.49
CA PHE A 220 -7.21 -7.83 23.73
C PHE A 220 -8.60 -7.16 23.81
N TRP A 221 -9.19 -6.76 22.68
CA TRP A 221 -10.49 -6.09 22.69
C TRP A 221 -11.48 -6.86 21.81
N LYS A 222 -12.42 -7.53 22.48
CA LYS A 222 -13.70 -7.98 21.92
C LYS A 222 -14.71 -6.85 22.06
#